data_AF-A0A5N6L6L0-F1
#
_entry.id   AF-A0A5N6L6L0-F1
#
_cell.length_a   1.000
_cell.length_b   1.000
_cell.length_c   1.000
_cell.angle_alpha   90.00
_cell.angle_beta   90.00
_cell.angle_gamma   90.00
#
_symmetry.space_group_name_H-M   'P 1'
#
loop_
_entity.id
_entity.type
_entity.pdbx_description
1 polymer ?
#
loop_
_entity_poly.entity_id
_entity_poly.type
_entity_poly.pdbx_seq_one_letter_code
_entity_poly.pdbx_strand_id
1 'polypeptide(L)'
;MTEKLNYSSAAAILGFSLIVAILRAFSVRSEATRVMVAAPLIAFVTTHILYLNCYQFDYGCEFEGMRLIVDTDKNRVSSIPTNEVCLTLAVAQLLVWVVWAGVSNHPSRWKIRLVSVGECLIVFFQIYDFPPFWGFLDAHGISHAIAIPISYIWWGFIHDDGVYRTTALLKKTK
;
A
#
# COMPACT_ATOMS: atom_id res chain seq x y z
N MET A 1 -18.71 6.24 -13.32
CA MET A 1 -18.22 7.29 -12.37
C MET A 1 -17.45 6.72 -11.18
N THR A 2 -17.74 5.49 -10.73
CA THR A 2 -17.10 4.84 -9.57
C THR A 2 -15.64 4.45 -9.78
N GLU A 3 -15.22 4.12 -11.01
CA GLU A 3 -13.87 3.63 -11.27
C GLU A 3 -12.77 4.69 -11.08
N LYS A 4 -12.99 5.94 -11.55
CA LYS A 4 -12.08 7.08 -11.31
C LYS A 4 -11.78 7.28 -9.83
N LEU A 5 -12.84 7.19 -9.02
CA LEU A 5 -12.75 7.37 -7.57
C LEU A 5 -12.01 6.20 -6.92
N ASN A 6 -12.21 4.97 -7.38
CA ASN A 6 -11.54 3.79 -6.85
C ASN A 6 -10.03 3.83 -7.13
N TYR A 7 -9.59 4.21 -8.33
CA TYR A 7 -8.16 4.31 -8.64
C TYR A 7 -7.47 5.49 -7.92
N SER A 8 -8.13 6.65 -7.87
CA SER A 8 -7.57 7.83 -7.19
C SER A 8 -7.49 7.65 -5.67
N SER A 9 -8.49 7.01 -5.06
CA SER A 9 -8.46 6.66 -3.63
C SER A 9 -7.39 5.62 -3.31
N ALA A 10 -7.22 4.59 -4.15
CA ALA A 10 -6.17 3.60 -3.96
C ALA A 10 -4.76 4.23 -4.00
N ALA A 11 -4.50 5.12 -4.97
CA ALA A 11 -3.24 5.84 -5.08
C ALA A 11 -3.00 6.77 -3.87
N ALA A 12 -4.03 7.44 -3.37
CA ALA A 12 -3.94 8.30 -2.19
C ALA A 12 -3.60 7.51 -0.92
N ILE A 13 -4.27 6.37 -0.71
CA ILE A 13 -4.05 5.50 0.44
C ILE A 13 -2.62 4.96 0.44
N LEU A 14 -2.15 4.41 -0.69
CA LEU A 14 -0.80 3.87 -0.82
C LEU A 14 0.29 4.94 -0.69
N GLY A 15 0.04 6.13 -1.23
CA GLY A 15 0.94 7.27 -1.08
C GLY A 15 1.08 7.71 0.39
N PHE A 16 -0.04 7.83 1.09
CA PHE A 16 -0.04 8.22 2.50
C PHE A 16 0.62 7.17 3.40
N SER A 17 0.31 5.88 3.20
CA SER A 17 0.90 4.79 3.99
C SER A 17 2.41 4.68 3.78
N LEU A 18 2.91 4.89 2.56
CA LEU A 18 4.34 4.94 2.27
C LEU A 18 5.05 6.07 3.04
N ILE A 19 4.45 7.27 3.07
CA ILE A 19 5.01 8.40 3.84
C ILE A 19 5.13 8.03 5.32
N VAL A 20 4.08 7.45 5.90
CA VAL A 20 4.08 7.02 7.32
C VAL A 20 5.16 5.96 7.56
N ALA A 21 5.30 4.98 6.66
CA ALA A 21 6.31 3.93 6.75
C ALA A 21 7.73 4.50 6.75
N ILE A 22 8.03 5.41 5.83
CA ILE A 22 9.34 6.08 5.74
C ILE A 22 9.63 6.89 7.01
N LEU A 23 8.71 7.75 7.42
CA LEU A 23 8.87 8.57 8.62
C LEU A 23 9.11 7.72 9.87
N ARG A 24 8.46 6.56 9.95
CA ARG A 24 8.64 5.61 11.06
C ARG A 24 9.95 4.85 10.97
N ALA A 25 10.35 4.39 9.78
CA ALA A 25 11.55 3.60 9.58
C ALA A 25 12.82 4.40 9.89
N PHE A 26 12.89 5.63 9.40
CA PHE A 26 14.04 6.52 9.61
C PHE A 26 14.07 7.16 11.02
N SER A 27 13.09 6.89 11.88
CA SER A 27 12.99 7.43 13.25
C SER A 27 13.26 8.95 13.33
N VAL A 28 12.83 9.69 12.30
CA VAL A 28 13.18 11.09 12.11
C VAL A 28 12.61 11.92 13.28
N ARG A 29 13.51 12.42 14.13
CA ARG A 29 13.15 13.19 15.32
C ARG A 29 12.98 14.69 15.01
N SER A 30 13.66 15.19 13.98
CA SER A 30 13.58 16.59 13.53
C SER A 30 12.34 16.83 12.68
N GLU A 31 11.52 17.80 13.08
CA GLU A 31 10.30 18.18 12.36
C GLU A 31 10.61 18.64 10.92
N ALA A 32 11.70 19.39 10.72
CA ALA A 32 12.15 19.85 9.41
C ALA A 32 12.42 18.69 8.43
N THR A 33 13.10 17.63 8.88
CA THR A 33 13.40 16.48 8.03
C THR A 33 12.13 15.68 7.69
N ARG A 34 11.12 15.67 8.57
CA ARG A 34 9.82 15.07 8.23
C ARG A 34 9.14 15.82 7.10
N VAL A 35 9.15 17.14 7.15
CA VAL A 35 8.57 18.00 6.10
C VAL A 35 9.34 17.86 4.79
N MET A 36 10.67 17.84 4.83
CA MET A 36 11.51 17.66 3.64
C MET A 36 11.29 16.34 2.92
N VAL A 37 10.96 15.26 3.64
CA VAL A 37 10.68 13.94 3.06
C VAL A 37 9.21 13.82 2.62
N ALA A 38 8.27 14.30 3.44
CA ALA A 38 6.84 14.18 3.14
C ALA A 38 6.41 15.09 1.98
N ALA A 39 6.93 16.32 1.89
CA ALA A 39 6.52 17.29 0.87
C ALA A 39 6.70 16.79 -0.58
N PRO A 40 7.86 16.26 -0.99
CA PRO A 40 8.03 15.75 -2.36
C PRO A 40 7.18 14.50 -2.63
N LEU A 41 6.97 13.63 -1.63
CA LEU A 41 6.11 12.45 -1.78
C LEU A 41 4.63 12.84 -1.92
N ILE A 42 4.15 13.82 -1.15
CA ILE A 42 2.78 14.36 -1.28
C ILE A 42 2.61 15.04 -2.63
N ALA A 43 3.59 15.83 -3.06
CA ALA A 43 3.57 16.49 -4.36
C ALA A 43 3.49 15.46 -5.50
N PHE A 44 4.28 14.37 -5.42
CA PHE A 44 4.24 13.27 -6.38
C PHE A 44 2.87 12.59 -6.42
N VAL A 45 2.32 12.18 -5.26
CA VAL A 45 1.01 11.51 -5.18
C VAL A 45 -0.11 12.43 -5.67
N THR A 46 -0.09 13.71 -5.30
CA THR A 46 -1.08 14.69 -5.73
C THR A 46 -1.02 14.93 -7.23
N THR A 47 0.19 15.08 -7.79
CA THR A 47 0.38 15.25 -9.24
C THR A 47 -0.05 14.01 -10.00
N HIS A 48 0.21 12.81 -9.48
CA HIS A 48 -0.23 11.57 -10.07
C HIS A 48 -1.76 11.44 -10.05
N ILE A 49 -2.43 11.74 -8.94
CA ILE A 49 -3.90 11.75 -8.85
C ILE A 49 -4.52 12.78 -9.82
N LEU A 50 -3.92 13.97 -9.93
CA LEU A 50 -4.36 15.01 -10.85
C LEU A 50 -4.19 14.58 -12.32
N TYR A 51 -3.06 13.94 -12.64
CA TYR A 51 -2.79 13.39 -13.97
C TYR A 51 -3.81 12.32 -14.37
N LEU A 52 -4.14 11.40 -13.46
CA LEU A 52 -5.16 10.37 -13.69
C LEU A 52 -6.57 10.95 -13.85
N ASN A 53 -6.92 12.00 -13.11
CA ASN A 53 -8.23 12.63 -13.20
C ASN A 53 -8.39 13.57 -14.41
N CYS A 54 -7.32 14.28 -14.81
CA CYS A 54 -7.38 15.35 -15.82
C CYS A 54 -6.82 14.99 -17.20
N TYR A 55 -5.93 14.00 -17.35
CA TYR A 55 -5.21 13.75 -18.62
C TYR A 55 -5.35 12.35 -19.25
N GLN A 56 -5.54 11.27 -18.48
CA GLN A 56 -5.44 9.88 -19.01
C GLN A 56 -6.75 9.09 -19.11
N PHE A 57 -7.89 9.64 -18.70
CA PHE A 57 -9.15 8.88 -18.66
C PHE A 57 -9.94 8.89 -19.98
N ASP A 58 -9.23 8.78 -21.10
CA ASP A 58 -9.80 8.64 -22.44
C ASP A 58 -9.35 7.33 -23.11
N TYR A 59 -9.16 6.29 -22.31
CA TYR A 59 -9.05 4.91 -22.79
C TYR A 59 -10.22 4.12 -22.23
N GLY A 60 -11.12 3.74 -23.12
CA GLY A 60 -12.29 2.94 -22.81
C GLY A 60 -11.96 1.49 -22.47
N CYS A 61 -12.90 0.93 -21.71
CA CYS A 61 -13.32 -0.47 -21.63
C CYS A 61 -12.79 -1.39 -20.51
N GLU A 62 -13.83 -2.01 -19.93
CA GLU A 62 -14.03 -3.20 -19.09
C GLU A 62 -13.10 -3.56 -17.92
N PHE A 63 -13.65 -3.36 -16.72
CA PHE A 63 -13.63 -4.35 -15.64
C PHE A 63 -14.13 -5.72 -16.13
N GLU A 64 -13.24 -6.63 -16.52
CA GLU A 64 -13.57 -8.06 -16.53
C GLU A 64 -12.29 -8.90 -16.48
N GLY A 65 -11.87 -9.27 -15.27
CA GLY A 65 -10.91 -10.34 -15.01
C GLY A 65 -9.50 -10.13 -15.56
N MET A 66 -8.51 -10.37 -14.71
CA MET A 66 -7.14 -10.70 -15.09
C MET A 66 -7.13 -12.04 -15.83
N ARG A 67 -7.75 -12.08 -17.02
CA ARG A 67 -7.46 -13.09 -18.01
C ARG A 67 -6.09 -12.74 -18.54
N LEU A 68 -5.10 -13.54 -18.17
CA LEU A 68 -3.88 -13.71 -18.94
C LEU A 68 -4.28 -14.13 -20.35
N ILE A 69 -4.61 -13.16 -21.19
CA ILE A 69 -4.42 -13.30 -22.62
C ILE A 69 -2.91 -13.14 -22.76
N VAL A 70 -2.21 -14.28 -22.82
CA VAL A 70 -0.87 -14.35 -23.38
C VAL A 70 -1.03 -13.87 -24.82
N ASP A 71 -0.92 -12.56 -25.00
CA ASP A 71 -0.95 -11.95 -26.31
C ASP A 71 0.29 -12.46 -27.05
N THR A 72 0.04 -13.34 -28.00
CA THR A 72 1.07 -13.96 -28.84
C THR A 72 1.29 -13.10 -30.08
N ASP A 73 1.13 -11.78 -29.97
CA ASP A 73 1.53 -10.84 -31.01
C ASP A 73 2.27 -9.64 -30.40
N LYS A 74 3.37 -9.27 -31.04
CA LYS A 74 4.29 -8.24 -30.54
C LYS A 74 3.65 -6.85 -30.57
N ASN A 75 3.99 -6.06 -29.55
CA ASN A 75 4.03 -4.58 -29.56
C ASN A 75 2.72 -3.79 -29.34
N ARG A 76 1.87 -4.20 -28.40
CA ARG A 76 1.01 -3.23 -27.70
C ARG A 76 0.72 -3.63 -26.25
N VAL A 77 1.65 -3.32 -25.34
CA VAL A 77 1.33 -3.18 -23.90
C VAL A 77 0.46 -1.94 -23.76
N SER A 78 -0.85 -2.08 -23.98
CA SER A 78 -1.81 -1.01 -23.70
C SER A 78 -2.94 -1.57 -22.86
N SER A 79 -2.77 -1.45 -21.54
CA SER A 79 -3.73 -1.54 -20.43
C SER A 79 -2.87 -1.94 -19.22
N ILE A 80 -2.24 -1.05 -18.45
CA ILE A 80 -2.76 0.06 -17.64
C ILE A 80 -1.50 0.88 -17.25
N PRO A 81 -1.48 2.23 -17.26
CA PRO A 81 -0.35 3.02 -16.75
C PRO A 81 -0.49 3.41 -15.26
N THR A 82 -1.64 3.11 -14.63
CA THR A 82 -1.95 3.46 -13.24
C THR A 82 -1.54 2.39 -12.22
N ASN A 83 -1.47 1.12 -12.64
CA ASN A 83 -1.08 -0.03 -11.82
C ASN A 83 0.43 -0.08 -11.57
N GLU A 84 1.28 0.34 -12.52
CA GLU A 84 2.74 0.26 -12.36
C GLU A 84 3.25 1.19 -11.25
N VAL A 85 2.73 2.42 -11.17
CA VAL A 85 3.08 3.37 -10.11
C VAL A 85 2.55 2.89 -8.77
N CYS A 86 1.29 2.44 -8.71
CA CYS A 86 0.68 1.87 -7.50
C CYS A 86 1.45 0.63 -6.99
N LEU A 87 1.82 -0.27 -7.89
CA LEU A 87 2.60 -1.46 -7.60
C LEU A 87 3.99 -1.09 -7.09
N THR A 88 4.65 -0.11 -7.71
CA THR A 88 5.96 0.38 -7.25
C THR A 88 5.87 0.97 -5.85
N LEU A 89 4.83 1.77 -5.56
CA LEU A 89 4.59 2.33 -4.22
C LEU A 89 4.32 1.23 -3.18
N ALA A 90 3.53 0.22 -3.53
CA ALA A 90 3.23 -0.92 -2.67
C ALA A 90 4.47 -1.77 -2.37
N VAL A 91 5.28 -2.07 -3.39
CA VAL A 91 6.56 -2.79 -3.22
C VAL A 91 7.52 -1.99 -2.36
N ALA A 92 7.65 -0.68 -2.60
CA ALA A 92 8.49 0.19 -1.78
C ALA A 92 8.05 0.19 -0.31
N GLN A 93 6.73 0.29 -0.07
CA GLN A 93 6.17 0.21 1.29
C GLN A 93 6.51 -1.12 1.96
N LEU A 94 6.31 -2.24 1.27
CA LEU A 94 6.59 -3.57 1.81
C LEU A 94 8.07 -3.73 2.17
N LEU A 95 8.98 -3.29 1.29
CA LEU A 95 10.41 -3.32 1.54
C LEU A 95 10.80 -2.50 2.78
N VAL A 96 10.22 -1.29 2.95
CA VAL A 96 10.47 -0.45 4.13
C VAL A 96 10.06 -1.18 5.41
N TRP A 97 8.89 -1.84 5.42
CA TRP A 97 8.42 -2.59 6.59
C TRP A 97 9.23 -3.85 6.89
N VAL A 98 9.64 -4.59 5.85
CA VAL A 98 10.49 -5.77 5.99
C VAL A 98 11.86 -5.39 6.57
N VAL A 99 12.49 -4.34 6.03
CA VAL A 99 13.78 -3.83 6.54
C VAL A 99 13.62 -3.36 7.98
N TRP A 100 12.55 -2.59 8.27
CA TRP A 100 12.29 -2.13 9.63
C TRP A 100 12.07 -3.29 10.61
N ALA A 101 11.32 -4.33 10.24
CA ALA A 101 11.08 -5.50 11.09
C ALA A 101 12.32 -6.40 11.28
N GLY A 102 13.28 -6.32 10.35
CA GLY A 102 14.58 -6.98 10.45
C GLY A 102 15.57 -6.25 11.35
N VAL A 103 15.66 -4.92 11.21
CA VAL A 103 16.65 -4.09 11.92
C VAL A 103 16.15 -3.63 13.30
N SER A 104 14.84 -3.45 13.49
CA SER A 104 14.31 -2.91 14.75
C SER A 104 14.25 -3.95 15.87
N ASN A 105 14.61 -3.51 17.07
CA ASN A 105 14.47 -4.28 18.30
C ASN A 105 13.16 -3.94 19.05
N HIS A 106 12.10 -3.62 18.30
CA HIS A 106 10.81 -3.23 18.88
C HIS A 106 10.02 -4.47 19.36
N PRO A 107 9.39 -4.44 20.55
CA PRO A 107 8.66 -5.59 21.10
C PRO A 107 7.52 -6.07 20.19
N SER A 108 6.86 -5.14 19.47
CA SER A 108 5.76 -5.44 18.54
C SER A 108 6.21 -5.73 17.09
N ARG A 109 7.49 -6.01 16.82
CA ARG A 109 8.00 -6.26 15.45
C ARG A 109 7.34 -7.47 14.75
N TRP A 110 6.87 -8.45 15.52
CA TRP A 110 6.18 -9.62 15.00
C TRP A 110 4.86 -9.26 14.32
N LYS A 111 4.15 -8.22 14.81
CA LYS A 111 2.92 -7.71 14.19
C LYS A 111 3.19 -7.19 12.78
N ILE A 112 4.28 -6.44 12.60
CA ILE A 112 4.68 -5.96 11.27
C ILE A 112 5.04 -7.12 10.34
N ARG A 113 5.75 -8.15 10.82
CA ARG A 113 6.04 -9.33 9.98
C ARG A 113 4.76 -10.01 9.51
N LEU A 114 3.75 -10.16 10.38
CA LEU A 114 2.45 -10.70 10.01
C LEU A 114 1.71 -9.80 9.01
N VAL A 115 1.76 -8.48 9.20
CA VAL A 115 1.17 -7.53 8.25
C VAL A 115 1.85 -7.63 6.89
N SER A 116 3.18 -7.66 6.81
CA SER A 116 3.90 -7.79 5.55
C SER A 116 3.61 -9.11 4.82
N VAL A 117 3.54 -10.24 5.55
CA VAL A 117 3.14 -11.53 4.96
C VAL A 117 1.69 -11.46 4.47
N GLY A 118 0.82 -10.82 5.25
CA GLY A 118 -0.57 -10.58 4.90
C GLY A 118 -0.75 -9.74 3.63
N GLU A 119 -0.01 -8.64 3.49
CA GLU A 119 0.01 -7.80 2.28
C GLU A 119 0.46 -8.60 1.05
N CYS A 120 1.50 -9.44 1.18
CA CYS A 120 1.90 -10.36 0.11
C CYS A 120 0.78 -11.34 -0.28
N LEU A 121 0.05 -11.88 0.69
CA LEU A 121 -1.07 -12.80 0.42
C LEU A 121 -2.23 -12.10 -0.29
N ILE A 122 -2.57 -10.87 0.12
CA ILE A 122 -3.61 -10.07 -0.55
C ILE A 122 -3.27 -9.86 -2.02
N VAL A 123 -2.02 -9.48 -2.32
CA VAL A 123 -1.54 -9.28 -3.69
C VAL A 123 -1.49 -10.60 -4.46
N PHE A 124 -1.08 -11.69 -3.82
CA PHE A 124 -1.07 -13.02 -4.44
C PHE A 124 -2.46 -13.45 -4.92
N PHE A 125 -3.49 -13.29 -4.08
CA PHE A 125 -4.86 -13.60 -4.48
C PHE A 125 -5.36 -12.65 -5.57
N GLN A 126 -4.98 -11.37 -5.52
CA GLN A 126 -5.36 -10.39 -6.53
C GLN A 126 -4.75 -10.68 -7.91
N ILE A 127 -3.56 -11.28 -7.99
CA ILE A 127 -2.93 -11.69 -9.26
C ILE A 127 -3.59 -12.94 -9.84
N TYR A 128 -4.11 -13.84 -8.99
CA TYR A 128 -4.70 -15.11 -9.44
C TYR A 128 -6.09 -14.95 -10.08
N ASP A 129 -6.77 -13.84 -9.77
CA ASP A 129 -8.08 -13.39 -10.27
C ASP A 129 -9.01 -14.48 -10.84
N PHE A 130 -9.34 -15.45 -9.99
CA PHE A 130 -10.22 -16.55 -10.38
C PHE A 130 -11.70 -16.14 -10.29
N PRO A 131 -12.55 -16.61 -11.22
CA PRO A 131 -13.98 -16.28 -11.25
C PRO A 131 -14.69 -16.79 -9.99
N PRO A 132 -15.79 -16.13 -9.55
CA PRO A 132 -16.46 -16.44 -8.30
C PRO A 132 -16.91 -17.89 -8.21
N PHE A 133 -16.36 -18.62 -7.24
CA PHE A 133 -16.82 -19.95 -6.88
C PHE A 133 -18.15 -19.81 -6.12
N TRP A 134 -19.21 -20.42 -6.64
CA TRP A 134 -20.57 -20.36 -6.08
C TRP A 134 -21.19 -18.95 -5.95
N GLY A 135 -20.70 -17.98 -6.73
CA GLY A 135 -21.30 -16.63 -6.75
C GLY A 135 -20.98 -15.73 -5.54
N PHE A 136 -20.16 -16.20 -4.59
CA PHE A 136 -19.76 -15.42 -3.41
C PHE A 136 -18.25 -15.38 -3.13
N LEU A 137 -17.49 -16.38 -3.58
CA LEU A 137 -16.06 -16.51 -3.29
C LEU A 137 -15.24 -16.28 -4.56
N ASP A 138 -14.89 -15.03 -4.84
CA ASP A 138 -13.89 -14.66 -5.84
C ASP A 138 -12.54 -14.33 -5.18
N ALA A 139 -11.51 -14.21 -6.01
CA ALA A 139 -10.18 -13.78 -5.57
C ALA A 139 -10.22 -12.45 -4.81
N HIS A 140 -11.06 -11.53 -5.27
CA HIS A 140 -11.23 -10.21 -4.65
C HIS A 140 -11.83 -10.29 -3.25
N GLY A 141 -12.87 -11.11 -3.05
CA GLY A 141 -13.51 -11.35 -1.77
C GLY A 141 -12.57 -11.98 -0.75
N ILE A 142 -11.72 -12.93 -1.17
CA ILE A 142 -10.68 -13.52 -0.31
C ILE A 142 -9.64 -12.46 0.08
N SER A 143 -9.16 -11.66 -0.87
CA SER A 143 -8.24 -10.55 -0.60
C SER A 143 -8.82 -9.58 0.44
N HIS A 144 -10.09 -9.21 0.33
CA HIS A 144 -10.78 -8.36 1.33
C HIS A 144 -10.94 -9.06 2.68
N ALA A 145 -11.28 -10.35 2.69
CA ALA A 145 -11.42 -11.12 3.92
C ALA A 145 -10.10 -11.21 4.70
N ILE A 146 -8.97 -11.29 3.99
CA ILE A 146 -7.63 -11.29 4.59
C ILE A 146 -7.25 -9.86 5.06
N ALA A 147 -7.64 -8.81 4.33
CA ALA A 147 -7.36 -7.43 4.70
C ALA A 147 -7.96 -7.01 6.07
N ILE A 148 -9.11 -7.56 6.45
CA ILE A 148 -9.80 -7.24 7.73
C ILE A 148 -8.93 -7.56 8.96
N PRO A 149 -8.53 -8.82 9.20
CA PRO A 149 -7.70 -9.16 10.36
C PRO A 149 -6.30 -8.52 10.28
N ILE A 150 -5.74 -8.32 9.08
CA ILE A 150 -4.46 -7.61 8.91
C ILE A 150 -4.57 -6.16 9.39
N SER A 151 -5.64 -5.47 9.02
CA SER A 151 -5.89 -4.09 9.45
C SER A 151 -6.00 -3.99 10.97
N TYR A 152 -6.62 -4.98 11.63
CA TYR A 152 -6.69 -5.02 13.08
C TYR A 152 -5.31 -5.17 13.74
N ILE A 153 -4.49 -6.10 13.24
CA ILE A 153 -3.11 -6.31 13.74
C ILE A 153 -2.26 -5.05 13.52
N TRP A 154 -2.41 -4.40 12.37
CA TRP A 154 -1.75 -3.15 12.03
C TRP A 154 -2.09 -2.01 13.01
N TRP A 155 -3.37 -1.81 13.32
CA TRP A 155 -3.78 -0.84 14.33
C TRP A 155 -3.22 -1.17 15.71
N GLY A 156 -3.18 -2.45 16.07
CA GLY A 156 -2.53 -2.91 17.29
C GLY A 156 -1.02 -2.64 17.31
N PHE A 157 -0.34 -2.61 16.16
CA PHE A 157 1.05 -2.18 16.09
C PHE A 157 1.19 -0.66 16.29
N ILE A 158 0.37 0.15 15.63
CA ILE A 158 0.41 1.62 15.74
C ILE A 158 0.22 2.04 17.21
N HIS A 159 -0.74 1.43 17.90
CA HIS A 159 -0.97 1.68 19.31
C HIS A 159 0.28 1.37 20.17
N ASP A 160 0.83 0.16 20.03
CA ASP A 160 2.00 -0.26 20.81
C ASP A 160 3.24 0.58 20.49
N ASP A 161 3.41 0.99 19.23
CA ASP A 161 4.47 1.89 18.80
C ASP A 161 4.35 3.27 19.46
N GLY A 162 3.13 3.81 19.52
CA GLY A 162 2.84 5.06 20.21
C GLY A 162 3.18 5.01 21.70
N VAL A 163 2.76 3.94 22.38
CA VAL A 163 3.06 3.71 23.81
C VAL A 163 4.56 3.54 24.05
N TYR A 164 5.25 2.78 23.19
CA TYR A 164 6.68 2.56 23.29
C TYR A 164 7.46 3.88 23.19
N ARG A 165 7.13 4.72 22.19
CA ARG A 165 7.82 6.00 21.97
C ARG A 165 7.57 7.00 23.09
N THR A 166 6.33 7.11 23.56
CA THR A 166 5.98 8.03 24.65
C THR A 166 6.65 7.64 25.96
N THR A 167 6.66 6.34 26.30
CA THR A 167 7.35 5.82 27.48
C THR A 167 8.87 6.09 27.44
N ALA A 168 9.50 5.91 26.26
CA ALA A 168 10.92 6.19 26.09
C ALA A 168 11.25 7.69 26.27
N LEU A 169 10.37 8.59 25.81
CA LEU A 169 10.52 10.03 26.02
C LEU A 169 10.38 10.40 27.50
N LEU A 170 9.37 9.88 28.19
CA LEU A 170 9.16 10.13 29.62
C LEU A 170 10.31 9.65 30.51
N LYS A 171 10.92 8.51 30.16
CA LYS A 171 12.11 8.01 30.87
C LYS A 171 13.35 8.88 30.65
N LYS A 172 13.43 9.62 29.54
CA LYS A 172 14.57 10.50 29.23
C LYS A 172 14.45 11.88 29.89
N THR A 173 13.23 12.29 30.25
CA THR A 173 12.94 13.57 30.92
C THR A 173 12.96 13.50 32.45
N LYS A 174 12.98 12.28 33.02
CA LYS A 174 13.23 12.04 34.45
C LYS A 174 14.71 11.82 34.68
#